data_AF-A0A851HE26-F1
#
_entry.id   AF-A0A851HE26-F1
#
_cell.length_a   1.000
_cell.length_b   1.000
_cell.length_c   1.000
_cell.angle_alpha   90.00
_cell.angle_beta   90.00
_cell.angle_gamma   90.00
#
_symmetry.space_group_name_H-M   'P 1'
#
loop_
_entity.id
_entity.type
_entity.pdbx_description
1 polymer ?
#
loop_
_entity_poly.entity_id
_entity_poly.type
_entity_poly.pdbx_seq_one_letter_code
_entity_poly.pdbx_strand_id
1 'polypeptide(L)'
;MCRSIADGGRRCPSSDPAYRAAYRKARRAANDARASVIGEGGTFEIPADHMWEPNQLNAVAQDISLLTDHRHHNQSYAQLLNLVTEENRERYDAMYGKEAVDAALRLKDQMGKGTVVEAAEAAVIQVGYTVATEAEKRAGVSVAKLPAQGELFRIQTNEALDEIGTELEEIVEQQRNLDASAHDAFNRAVKNHEHMIKNYGANSYDAQQAQKQLDEARKALNEAKYSDEMLELNTRSNQLRSKQGDLRRDLARGFYKEDQAESLTKLSDAYIETLSELRDLGGDTTWSDRTNKKSAAAFQQVAEIYPSEWIDQHNAGPEVYARISKRRAHYADRKLLEKKKRVRSQKVKLFDSEEDFENSSFGKGRYDDGTKTWREATEEELANAGAAPFQTVMVEEHWQTGTNRYGGDVDPNRPPKGNHWELYRTDHGEGTLIWRRPQHRMQTVEAEVAPEITTNPLGYGTPDPAQRGDATTQVSFSTSAHEMSHRFEKVVPGIGDMEEAFLKRRTTHENGEREDLIDLYPGNRVREVARPDSFVTSYIGKEYGRKNSHEVLSVGVEAVFSGKYGGLVGAGRYEADTDHRAFVLGAMATIGQKQPAADTGTAETEQREPVAV
;
A
#
# COMPACT_ATOMS: atom_id res chain seq x y z
N MET A 1 -19.06 -34.74 17.34
CA MET A 1 -19.28 -35.99 18.10
C MET A 1 -18.59 -37.13 17.37
N CYS A 2 -17.44 -37.57 17.87
CA CYS A 2 -16.74 -38.76 17.37
C CYS A 2 -17.42 -39.99 18.01
N ARG A 3 -18.02 -40.86 17.19
CA ARG A 3 -18.58 -42.13 17.67
C ARG A 3 -17.46 -43.16 17.83
N SER A 4 -17.66 -44.13 18.72
CA SER A 4 -16.74 -45.26 18.86
C SER A 4 -16.65 -46.05 17.54
N ILE A 5 -15.53 -46.71 17.27
CA ILE A 5 -15.35 -47.55 16.05
C ILE A 5 -16.40 -48.67 16.01
N ALA A 6 -16.86 -49.14 17.17
CA ALA A 6 -17.90 -50.17 17.27
C ALA A 6 -19.26 -49.69 16.74
N ASP A 7 -19.51 -48.36 16.71
CA ASP A 7 -20.76 -47.74 16.25
C ASP A 7 -20.64 -47.11 14.85
N GLY A 8 -19.63 -47.50 14.07
CA GLY A 8 -19.41 -46.99 12.71
C GLY A 8 -18.85 -45.55 12.64
N GLY A 9 -18.27 -45.04 13.73
CA GLY A 9 -17.62 -43.73 13.76
C GLY A 9 -16.25 -43.72 13.07
N ARG A 10 -15.95 -42.65 12.30
CA ARG A 10 -14.59 -42.42 11.77
C ARG A 10 -13.62 -42.20 12.94
N ARG A 11 -12.41 -42.79 12.85
CA ARG A 11 -11.31 -42.49 13.79
C ARG A 11 -11.08 -40.98 13.86
N CYS A 12 -10.89 -40.46 15.07
CA CYS A 12 -10.55 -39.06 15.28
C CYS A 12 -9.28 -38.74 14.49
N PRO A 13 -9.23 -37.67 13.67
CA PRO A 13 -8.04 -37.31 12.90
C PRO A 13 -6.77 -37.17 13.76
N SER A 14 -6.89 -36.78 15.04
CA SER A 14 -5.77 -36.69 15.99
C SER A 14 -5.24 -38.06 16.48
N SER A 15 -6.00 -39.14 16.26
CA SER A 15 -5.60 -40.52 16.59
C SER A 15 -4.96 -41.27 15.42
N ASP A 16 -4.86 -40.64 14.25
CA ASP A 16 -4.20 -41.20 13.08
C ASP A 16 -2.67 -41.29 13.31
N PRO A 17 -2.06 -42.48 13.23
CA PRO A 17 -0.61 -42.65 13.29
C PRO A 17 0.14 -41.78 12.27
N ALA A 18 -0.45 -41.53 11.10
CA ALA A 18 0.11 -40.66 10.06
C ALA A 18 0.13 -39.19 10.50
N TYR A 19 -0.93 -38.71 11.16
CA TYR A 19 -0.97 -37.36 11.71
C TYR A 19 0.05 -37.18 12.84
N ARG A 20 0.17 -38.15 13.76
CA ARG A 20 1.20 -38.11 14.82
C ARG A 20 2.62 -38.25 14.27
N ALA A 21 2.81 -38.96 13.16
CA ALA A 21 4.09 -39.05 12.48
C ALA A 21 4.44 -37.73 11.79
N ALA A 22 3.49 -37.09 11.12
CA ALA A 22 3.63 -35.77 10.53
C ALA A 22 3.94 -34.70 11.59
N TYR A 23 3.21 -34.70 12.70
CA TYR A 23 3.45 -33.80 13.84
C TYR A 23 4.83 -34.03 14.48
N ARG A 24 5.26 -35.29 14.66
CA ARG A 24 6.61 -35.61 15.16
C ARG A 24 7.70 -35.21 14.17
N LYS A 25 7.45 -35.32 12.86
CA LYS A 25 8.37 -34.87 11.81
C LYS A 25 8.48 -33.35 11.80
N ALA A 26 7.36 -32.63 11.94
CA ALA A 26 7.32 -31.17 12.07
C ALA A 26 8.03 -30.70 13.35
N ARG A 27 7.81 -31.37 14.49
CA ARG A 27 8.48 -31.06 15.75
C ARG A 27 9.98 -31.39 15.75
N ARG A 28 10.41 -32.46 15.06
CA ARG A 28 11.83 -32.72 14.78
C ARG A 28 12.42 -31.64 13.90
N ALA A 29 11.79 -31.31 12.78
CA ALA A 29 12.25 -30.23 11.91
C ALA A 29 12.34 -28.88 12.65
N ALA A 30 11.38 -28.58 13.54
CA ALA A 30 11.44 -27.41 14.40
C ALA A 30 12.58 -27.47 15.43
N ASN A 31 12.85 -28.63 16.03
CA ASN A 31 13.99 -28.81 16.94
C ASN A 31 15.34 -28.81 16.20
N ASP A 32 15.39 -29.33 14.98
CA ASP A 32 16.56 -29.32 14.11
C ASP A 32 16.82 -27.88 13.63
N ALA A 33 15.77 -27.11 13.31
CA ALA A 33 15.86 -25.67 13.07
C ALA A 33 16.30 -24.89 14.32
N ARG A 34 15.82 -25.29 15.51
CA ARG A 34 16.24 -24.72 16.80
C ARG A 34 17.70 -25.07 17.12
N ALA A 35 18.17 -26.24 16.70
CA ALA A 35 19.55 -26.67 16.81
C ALA A 35 20.45 -25.97 15.77
N SER A 36 19.96 -25.70 14.55
CA SER A 36 20.68 -24.91 13.54
C SER A 36 20.72 -23.41 13.86
N VAL A 37 19.83 -22.93 14.73
CA VAL A 37 19.91 -21.58 15.33
C VAL A 37 21.02 -21.50 16.39
N ILE A 38 21.49 -22.65 16.93
CA ILE A 38 22.59 -22.73 17.90
C ILE A 38 23.89 -23.24 17.24
N GLY A 39 23.82 -23.97 16.14
CA GLY A 39 24.95 -24.46 15.35
C GLY A 39 24.85 -24.02 13.90
N GLU A 40 25.77 -23.14 13.49
CA GLU A 40 26.14 -22.82 12.10
C GLU A 40 24.96 -22.80 11.13
N GLY A 41 24.11 -21.80 11.29
CA GLY A 41 23.09 -21.46 10.30
C GLY A 41 23.75 -21.22 8.94
N GLY A 42 23.13 -21.72 7.89
CA GLY A 42 23.49 -21.42 6.50
C GLY A 42 23.31 -19.93 6.22
N THR A 43 24.24 -19.12 6.69
CA THR A 43 24.60 -17.88 6.07
C THR A 43 25.07 -18.24 4.68
N PHE A 44 24.49 -17.60 3.67
CA PHE A 44 25.30 -17.30 2.50
C PHE A 44 26.46 -16.45 3.03
N GLU A 45 27.56 -17.11 3.41
CA GLU A 45 28.79 -16.44 3.78
C GLU A 45 29.23 -15.75 2.50
N ILE A 46 28.92 -14.46 2.41
CA ILE A 46 29.71 -13.57 1.57
C ILE A 46 31.12 -13.73 2.13
N PRO A 47 32.05 -14.30 1.34
CA PRO A 47 33.42 -14.50 1.82
C PRO A 47 33.91 -13.17 2.40
N ALA A 48 34.49 -13.16 3.60
CA ALA A 48 34.90 -11.91 4.28
C ALA A 48 35.86 -11.06 3.42
N ASP A 49 36.50 -11.70 2.45
CA ASP A 49 37.30 -11.18 1.34
C ASP A 49 36.50 -10.45 0.24
N HIS A 50 35.18 -10.27 0.38
CA HIS A 50 34.30 -9.58 -0.58
C HIS A 50 33.56 -8.36 -0.01
N MET A 51 33.79 -7.99 1.25
CA MET A 51 33.33 -6.69 1.76
C MET A 51 34.19 -5.58 1.17
N TRP A 52 33.57 -4.63 0.48
CA TRP A 52 34.29 -3.51 -0.09
C TRP A 52 34.59 -2.46 0.98
N GLU A 53 35.83 -2.00 1.00
CA GLU A 53 36.23 -0.83 1.78
C GLU A 53 35.50 0.42 1.25
N PRO A 54 35.29 1.48 2.06
CA PRO A 54 34.58 2.69 1.65
C PRO A 54 35.06 3.29 0.32
N ASN A 55 36.36 3.28 0.06
CA ASN A 55 36.94 3.78 -1.19
C ASN A 55 36.56 2.92 -2.40
N GLN A 56 36.42 1.61 -2.22
CA GLN A 56 35.99 0.68 -3.28
C GLN A 56 34.49 0.84 -3.55
N LEU A 57 33.67 1.03 -2.50
CA LEU A 57 32.24 1.35 -2.63
C LEU A 57 32.04 2.62 -3.45
N ASN A 58 32.78 3.68 -3.15
CA ASN A 58 32.69 4.96 -3.86
C ASN A 58 33.13 4.85 -5.32
N ALA A 59 34.23 4.13 -5.61
CA ALA A 59 34.69 3.92 -6.98
C ALA A 59 33.65 3.17 -7.82
N VAL A 60 33.04 2.12 -7.25
CA VAL A 60 32.00 1.37 -7.95
C VAL A 60 30.70 2.15 -8.07
N ALA A 61 30.33 2.93 -7.05
CA ALA A 61 29.18 3.82 -7.14
C ALA A 61 29.35 4.86 -8.26
N GLN A 62 30.54 5.42 -8.42
CA GLN A 62 30.87 6.32 -9.52
C GLN A 62 30.82 5.62 -10.88
N ASP A 63 31.39 4.42 -10.99
CA ASP A 63 31.34 3.62 -12.22
C ASP A 63 29.89 3.29 -12.60
N ILE A 64 29.05 2.85 -11.64
CA ILE A 64 27.61 2.60 -11.87
C ILE A 64 26.91 3.90 -12.29
N SER A 65 27.14 5.00 -11.59
CA SER A 65 26.46 6.27 -11.87
C SER A 65 26.80 6.81 -13.26
N LEU A 66 28.08 6.82 -13.60
CA LEU A 66 28.57 7.21 -14.93
C LEU A 66 27.90 6.38 -16.02
N LEU A 67 27.77 5.07 -15.77
CA LEU A 67 27.08 4.20 -16.68
C LEU A 67 25.59 4.59 -16.79
N THR A 68 24.90 4.77 -15.67
CA THR A 68 23.48 5.11 -15.69
C THR A 68 23.16 6.49 -16.29
N ASP A 69 24.07 7.46 -16.17
CA ASP A 69 23.88 8.84 -16.63
C ASP A 69 23.99 9.00 -18.16
N HIS A 70 24.78 8.16 -18.85
CA HIS A 70 25.01 8.25 -20.29
C HIS A 70 23.83 7.82 -21.18
N ARG A 71 22.60 7.84 -20.66
CA ARG A 71 21.38 7.47 -21.38
C ARG A 71 20.97 8.55 -22.39
N HIS A 72 21.39 8.41 -23.65
CA HIS A 72 20.83 9.19 -24.76
C HIS A 72 19.60 8.52 -25.39
N HIS A 73 18.55 9.33 -25.57
CA HIS A 73 17.34 9.15 -26.39
C HIS A 73 17.09 7.79 -27.11
N ASN A 74 16.34 6.91 -26.42
CA ASN A 74 15.50 5.83 -27.00
C ASN A 74 16.13 4.49 -27.41
N GLN A 75 17.30 4.10 -26.89
CA GLN A 75 17.74 2.69 -26.90
C GLN A 75 18.10 2.25 -25.47
N SER A 76 17.83 0.99 -25.10
CA SER A 76 18.24 0.50 -23.77
C SER A 76 19.76 0.50 -23.74
N TYR A 77 20.33 1.38 -22.92
CA TYR A 77 21.75 1.54 -22.65
C TYR A 77 22.47 0.19 -22.45
N ALA A 78 21.78 -0.73 -21.77
CA ALA A 78 22.08 -2.14 -21.61
C ALA A 78 22.49 -2.90 -22.88
N GLN A 79 21.79 -2.70 -24.00
CA GLN A 79 22.02 -3.46 -25.23
C GLN A 79 23.29 -3.02 -25.96
N LEU A 80 23.71 -1.76 -25.78
CA LEU A 80 24.85 -1.18 -26.50
C LEU A 80 26.17 -1.43 -25.76
N LEU A 81 26.16 -1.36 -24.43
CA LEU A 81 27.35 -1.64 -23.63
C LEU A 81 27.70 -3.12 -23.50
N ASN A 82 26.74 -4.03 -23.70
CA ASN A 82 27.03 -5.46 -23.75
C ASN A 82 28.00 -5.84 -24.88
N LEU A 83 28.12 -4.98 -25.89
CA LEU A 83 29.06 -5.15 -26.99
C LEU A 83 30.45 -4.60 -26.67
N VAL A 84 30.65 -3.85 -25.58
CA VAL A 84 31.95 -3.29 -25.23
C VAL A 84 32.91 -4.41 -24.82
N THR A 85 33.98 -4.51 -25.58
CA THR A 85 35.14 -5.38 -25.37
C THR A 85 36.42 -4.56 -25.60
N GLU A 86 37.54 -5.05 -25.10
CA GLU A 86 38.84 -4.40 -25.40
C GLU A 86 39.09 -4.28 -26.91
N GLU A 87 38.60 -5.24 -27.71
CA GLU A 87 38.77 -5.25 -29.16
C GLU A 87 38.02 -4.12 -29.89
N ASN A 88 36.97 -3.56 -29.28
CA ASN A 88 36.17 -2.50 -29.90
C ASN A 88 36.09 -1.23 -29.04
N ARG A 89 36.99 -1.10 -28.06
CA ARG A 89 37.12 0.04 -27.15
C ARG A 89 37.16 1.37 -27.90
N GLU A 90 38.06 1.53 -28.88
CA GLU A 90 38.22 2.79 -29.62
C GLU A 90 36.92 3.25 -30.32
N ARG A 91 36.12 2.30 -30.81
CA ARG A 91 34.83 2.60 -31.45
C ARG A 91 33.84 3.18 -30.44
N TYR A 92 33.83 2.65 -29.22
CA TYR A 92 32.89 3.05 -28.19
C TYR A 92 33.36 4.25 -27.37
N ASP A 93 34.68 4.47 -27.24
CA ASP A 93 35.25 5.69 -26.66
C ASP A 93 34.73 6.93 -27.39
N ALA A 94 34.65 6.87 -28.73
CA ALA A 94 34.11 7.94 -29.56
C ALA A 94 32.60 8.14 -29.41
N MET A 95 31.85 7.11 -28.99
CA MET A 95 30.39 7.16 -28.87
C MET A 95 29.91 7.54 -27.48
N TYR A 96 30.58 7.03 -26.43
CA TYR A 96 30.12 7.12 -25.04
C TYR A 96 31.10 7.85 -24.12
N GLY A 97 32.28 8.19 -24.62
CA GLY A 97 33.36 8.74 -23.82
C GLY A 97 34.22 7.63 -23.19
N LYS A 98 35.52 7.88 -23.15
CA LYS A 98 36.52 6.93 -22.63
C LYS A 98 36.25 6.53 -21.18
N GLU A 99 35.82 7.47 -20.35
CA GLU A 99 35.56 7.20 -18.93
C GLU A 99 34.46 6.14 -18.74
N ALA A 100 33.37 6.22 -19.52
CA ALA A 100 32.24 5.29 -19.44
C ALA A 100 32.64 3.89 -19.92
N VAL A 101 33.43 3.81 -20.99
CA VAL A 101 33.97 2.54 -21.51
C VAL A 101 34.92 1.91 -20.50
N ASP A 102 35.80 2.70 -19.89
CA ASP A 102 36.74 2.23 -18.87
C ASP A 102 36.00 1.73 -17.62
N ALA A 103 34.95 2.44 -17.17
CA ALA A 103 34.08 1.99 -16.07
C ALA A 103 33.36 0.67 -16.40
N ALA A 104 32.81 0.55 -17.60
CA ALA A 104 32.16 -0.68 -18.05
C ALA A 104 33.11 -1.89 -18.04
N LEU A 105 34.34 -1.72 -18.52
CA LEU A 105 35.35 -2.77 -18.55
C LEU A 105 35.82 -3.13 -17.14
N ARG A 106 36.09 -2.13 -16.28
CA ARG A 106 36.43 -2.35 -14.86
C ARG A 106 35.37 -3.15 -14.14
N LEU A 107 34.10 -2.77 -14.26
CA LEU A 107 32.99 -3.48 -13.60
C LEU A 107 32.85 -4.91 -14.12
N LYS A 108 32.96 -5.14 -15.43
CA LYS A 108 32.91 -6.49 -16.00
C LYS A 108 34.00 -7.40 -15.45
N ASP A 109 35.23 -6.88 -15.38
CA ASP A 109 36.39 -7.60 -14.85
C ASP A 109 36.21 -7.88 -13.35
N GLN A 110 35.91 -6.84 -12.56
CA GLN A 110 35.72 -6.94 -11.12
C GLN A 110 34.58 -7.89 -10.71
N MET A 111 33.47 -7.89 -11.46
CA MET A 111 32.29 -8.72 -11.16
C MET A 111 32.30 -10.07 -11.88
N GLY A 112 33.24 -10.31 -12.78
CA GLY A 112 33.33 -11.54 -13.57
C GLY A 112 32.09 -11.82 -14.43
N LYS A 113 31.48 -10.78 -15.02
CA LYS A 113 30.24 -10.91 -15.80
C LYS A 113 30.46 -10.71 -17.30
N GLY A 114 29.67 -11.44 -18.10
CA GLY A 114 29.74 -11.38 -19.56
C GLY A 114 29.21 -10.06 -20.12
N THR A 115 28.29 -9.42 -19.40
CA THR A 115 27.63 -8.19 -19.81
C THR A 115 27.81 -7.07 -18.78
N VAL A 116 27.81 -5.82 -19.23
CA VAL A 116 27.97 -4.66 -18.33
C VAL A 116 26.77 -4.53 -17.40
N VAL A 117 25.58 -4.90 -17.87
CA VAL A 117 24.35 -4.82 -17.08
C VAL A 117 24.34 -5.82 -15.94
N GLU A 118 24.74 -7.07 -16.21
CA GLU A 118 24.90 -8.07 -15.15
C GLU A 118 26.01 -7.68 -14.18
N ALA A 119 27.09 -7.03 -14.66
CA ALA A 119 28.15 -6.53 -13.81
C ALA A 119 27.64 -5.42 -12.89
N ALA A 120 26.95 -4.42 -13.45
CA ALA A 120 26.39 -3.30 -12.70
C ALA A 120 25.34 -3.77 -11.68
N GLU A 121 24.42 -4.66 -12.07
CA GLU A 121 23.43 -5.22 -11.15
C GLU A 121 24.08 -6.03 -10.02
N ALA A 122 25.06 -6.88 -10.33
CA ALA A 122 25.78 -7.64 -9.31
C ALA A 122 26.57 -6.72 -8.36
N ALA A 123 27.14 -5.62 -8.89
CA ALA A 123 27.83 -4.61 -8.09
C ALA A 123 26.86 -3.86 -7.17
N VAL A 124 25.68 -3.45 -7.67
CA VAL A 124 24.59 -2.88 -6.86
C VAL A 124 24.25 -3.83 -5.69
N ILE A 125 24.05 -5.11 -5.97
CA ILE A 125 23.74 -6.12 -4.94
C ILE A 125 24.88 -6.24 -3.91
N GLN A 126 26.14 -6.29 -4.35
CA GLN A 126 27.29 -6.42 -3.44
C GLN A 126 27.47 -5.20 -2.53
N VAL A 127 27.29 -3.98 -3.07
CA VAL A 127 27.24 -2.75 -2.27
C VAL A 127 26.11 -2.83 -1.24
N GLY A 128 24.94 -3.26 -1.69
CA GLY A 128 23.77 -3.43 -0.85
C GLY A 128 23.97 -4.38 0.33
N TYR A 129 24.62 -5.52 0.11
CA TYR A 129 25.00 -6.43 1.18
C TYR A 129 25.98 -5.79 2.16
N THR A 130 26.96 -5.02 1.66
CA THR A 130 27.93 -4.33 2.49
C THR A 130 27.24 -3.30 3.40
N VAL A 131 26.34 -2.48 2.84
CA VAL A 131 25.51 -1.53 3.60
C VAL A 131 24.64 -2.27 4.62
N ALA A 132 24.00 -3.38 4.22
CA ALA A 132 23.14 -4.14 5.11
C ALA A 132 23.90 -4.72 6.30
N THR A 133 25.06 -5.32 6.06
CA THR A 133 25.92 -5.90 7.10
C THR A 133 26.41 -4.84 8.08
N GLU A 134 26.80 -3.66 7.60
CA GLU A 134 27.25 -2.60 8.48
C GLU A 134 26.11 -2.01 9.33
N ALA A 135 24.94 -1.81 8.72
CA ALA A 135 23.75 -1.39 9.44
C ALA A 135 23.29 -2.41 10.49
N GLU A 136 23.39 -3.71 10.22
CA GLU A 136 23.09 -4.77 11.20
C GLU A 136 24.01 -4.69 12.43
N LYS A 137 25.30 -4.43 12.23
CA LYS A 137 26.26 -4.23 13.34
C LYS A 137 25.88 -3.02 14.18
N ARG A 138 25.57 -1.88 13.55
CA ARG A 138 25.19 -0.63 14.24
C ARG A 138 23.89 -0.76 15.01
N ALA A 139 22.88 -1.36 14.39
CA ALA A 139 21.59 -1.60 15.01
C ALA A 139 21.69 -2.58 16.20
N GLY A 140 22.74 -3.40 16.25
CA GLY A 140 22.85 -4.52 17.18
C GLY A 140 21.78 -5.59 16.92
N VAL A 141 21.26 -5.66 15.70
CA VAL A 141 20.18 -6.56 15.29
C VAL A 141 20.75 -7.60 14.33
N SER A 142 20.68 -8.87 14.73
CA SER A 142 21.07 -9.99 13.88
C SER A 142 19.88 -10.45 13.05
N VAL A 143 19.93 -10.22 11.74
CA VAL A 143 18.83 -10.57 10.82
C VAL A 143 18.61 -12.07 10.74
N ALA A 144 19.67 -12.87 10.85
CA ALA A 144 19.55 -14.33 10.95
C ALA A 144 18.70 -14.81 12.15
N LYS A 145 18.59 -14.01 13.22
CA LYS A 145 17.81 -14.37 14.41
C LYS A 145 16.34 -14.00 14.33
N LEU A 146 15.96 -13.03 13.49
CA LEU A 146 14.58 -12.53 13.41
C LEU A 146 13.58 -13.61 12.94
N PRO A 147 13.85 -14.39 11.87
CA PRO A 147 12.96 -15.48 11.45
C PRO A 147 12.82 -16.55 12.53
N ALA A 148 13.91 -16.90 13.20
CA ALA A 148 13.92 -17.90 14.27
C ALA A 148 13.05 -17.47 15.47
N GLN A 149 13.08 -16.18 15.82
CA GLN A 149 12.21 -15.62 16.85
C GLN A 149 10.74 -15.67 16.43
N GLY A 150 10.43 -15.36 15.16
CA GLY A 150 9.08 -15.46 14.60
C GLY A 150 8.54 -16.89 14.66
N GLU A 151 9.34 -17.87 14.26
CA GLU A 151 8.96 -19.28 14.29
C GLU A 151 8.78 -19.79 15.73
N LEU A 152 9.68 -19.42 16.65
CA LEU A 152 9.54 -19.77 18.07
C LEU A 152 8.23 -19.22 18.64
N PHE A 153 7.89 -17.96 18.33
CA PHE A 153 6.63 -17.36 18.74
C PHE A 153 5.42 -18.09 18.15
N ARG A 154 5.48 -18.49 16.89
CA ARG A 154 4.42 -19.28 16.23
C ARG A 154 4.19 -20.61 16.93
N ILE A 155 5.28 -21.31 17.28
CA ILE A 155 5.22 -22.57 18.03
C ILE A 155 4.57 -22.34 19.40
N GLN A 156 5.07 -21.38 20.18
CA GLN A 156 4.53 -21.06 21.51
C GLN A 156 3.05 -20.66 21.47
N THR A 157 2.65 -19.90 20.45
CA THR A 157 1.26 -19.46 20.26
C THR A 157 0.34 -20.64 19.93
N ASN A 158 0.79 -21.55 19.06
CA ASN A 158 0.04 -22.77 18.75
C ASN A 158 -0.07 -23.69 19.97
N GLU A 159 1.00 -23.86 20.75
CA GLU A 159 0.96 -24.60 22.01
C GLU A 159 -0.07 -23.99 22.98
N ALA A 160 -0.09 -22.67 23.14
CA ALA A 160 -1.08 -21.97 23.97
C ALA A 160 -2.52 -22.11 23.43
N LEU A 161 -2.70 -22.13 22.10
CA LEU A 161 -4.01 -22.36 21.48
C LEU A 161 -4.52 -23.79 21.72
N ASP A 162 -3.63 -24.78 21.68
CA ASP A 162 -3.93 -26.18 21.96
C ASP A 162 -4.28 -26.40 23.44
N GLU A 163 -3.56 -25.75 24.36
CA GLU A 163 -3.86 -25.73 25.79
C GLU A 163 -5.26 -25.14 26.06
N ILE A 164 -5.55 -23.97 25.49
CA ILE A 164 -6.88 -23.34 25.60
C ILE A 164 -7.97 -24.24 24.99
N GLY A 165 -7.67 -24.91 23.87
CA GLY A 165 -8.58 -25.87 23.25
C GLY A 165 -8.93 -27.01 24.19
N THR A 166 -7.93 -27.59 24.83
CA THR A 166 -8.09 -28.69 25.81
C THR A 166 -8.92 -28.23 27.01
N GLU A 167 -8.62 -27.06 27.59
CA GLU A 167 -9.36 -26.51 28.73
C GLU A 167 -10.83 -26.20 28.37
N LEU A 168 -11.09 -25.71 27.16
CA LEU A 168 -12.46 -25.48 26.68
C LEU A 168 -13.23 -26.80 26.50
N GLU A 169 -12.58 -27.88 26.07
CA GLU A 169 -13.20 -29.21 25.98
C GLU A 169 -13.56 -29.74 27.37
N GLU A 170 -12.67 -29.60 28.35
CA GLU A 170 -12.93 -29.97 29.75
C GLU A 170 -14.09 -29.18 30.36
N ILE A 171 -14.13 -27.86 30.17
CA ILE A 171 -15.24 -27.01 30.64
C ILE A 171 -16.56 -27.44 30.02
N VAL A 172 -16.60 -27.70 28.70
CA VAL A 172 -17.83 -28.15 28.04
C VAL A 172 -18.31 -29.48 28.61
N GLU A 173 -17.40 -30.39 28.94
CA GLU A 173 -17.75 -31.67 29.56
C GLU A 173 -18.25 -31.49 31.00
N GLN A 174 -17.63 -30.60 31.79
CA GLN A 174 -18.10 -30.25 33.13
C GLN A 174 -19.51 -29.63 33.09
N GLN A 175 -19.75 -28.69 32.17
CA GLN A 175 -21.07 -28.08 31.96
C GLN A 175 -22.15 -29.12 31.63
N ARG A 176 -21.82 -30.09 30.75
CA ARG A 176 -22.71 -31.22 30.44
C ARG A 176 -22.98 -32.09 31.65
N ASN A 177 -21.96 -32.39 32.45
CA ASN A 177 -22.13 -33.23 33.64
C ASN A 177 -23.02 -32.57 34.70
N LEU A 178 -22.93 -31.23 34.85
CA LEU A 178 -23.75 -30.47 35.78
C LEU A 178 -25.22 -30.45 35.39
N ASP A 179 -25.54 -30.32 34.09
CA ASP A 179 -26.93 -30.26 33.64
C ASP A 179 -27.51 -31.60 33.18
N ALA A 180 -26.70 -32.64 32.96
CA ALA A 180 -27.12 -33.95 32.43
C ALA A 180 -28.32 -34.55 33.16
N SER A 181 -28.26 -34.65 34.49
CA SER A 181 -29.33 -35.25 35.30
C SER A 181 -30.64 -34.44 35.19
N ALA A 182 -30.55 -33.11 35.26
CA ALA A 182 -31.71 -32.23 35.17
C ALA A 182 -32.29 -32.20 33.75
N HIS A 183 -31.43 -32.24 32.73
CA HIS A 183 -31.80 -32.30 31.33
C HIS A 183 -32.51 -33.61 30.97
N ASP A 184 -32.00 -34.73 31.48
CA ASP A 184 -32.62 -36.05 31.34
C ASP A 184 -33.98 -36.13 32.05
N ALA A 185 -34.08 -35.58 33.26
CA ALA A 185 -35.35 -35.50 33.99
C ALA A 185 -36.38 -34.65 33.22
N PHE A 186 -35.96 -33.50 32.70
CA PHE A 186 -36.79 -32.64 31.86
C PHE A 186 -37.27 -33.37 30.60
N ASN A 187 -36.38 -34.04 29.87
CA ASN A 187 -36.74 -34.78 28.66
C ASN A 187 -37.71 -35.94 28.93
N ARG A 188 -37.55 -36.64 30.06
CA ARG A 188 -38.52 -37.67 30.50
C ARG A 188 -39.88 -37.05 30.82
N ALA A 189 -39.91 -35.92 31.52
CA ALA A 189 -41.14 -35.23 31.87
C ALA A 189 -41.89 -34.70 30.64
N VAL A 190 -41.18 -34.15 29.64
CA VAL A 190 -41.75 -33.72 28.35
C VAL A 190 -42.45 -34.89 27.66
N LYS A 191 -41.74 -36.02 27.49
CA LYS A 191 -42.30 -37.22 26.84
C LYS A 191 -43.51 -37.77 27.59
N ASN A 192 -43.47 -37.78 28.93
CA ASN A 192 -44.59 -38.24 29.75
C ASN A 192 -45.82 -37.34 29.57
N HIS A 193 -45.62 -36.02 29.62
CA HIS A 193 -46.70 -35.05 29.44
C HIS A 193 -47.34 -35.14 28.04
N GLU A 194 -46.52 -35.22 26.99
CA GLU A 194 -47.00 -35.45 25.61
C GLU A 194 -47.80 -36.76 25.49
N HIS A 195 -47.33 -37.83 26.12
CA HIS A 195 -48.03 -39.12 26.15
C HIS A 195 -49.39 -39.02 26.85
N MET A 196 -49.46 -38.33 28.00
CA MET A 196 -50.71 -38.13 28.74
C MET A 196 -51.72 -37.29 27.94
N ILE A 197 -51.28 -36.19 27.32
CA ILE A 197 -52.14 -35.37 26.45
C ILE A 197 -52.73 -36.21 25.32
N LYS A 198 -51.88 -37.01 24.65
CA LYS A 198 -52.28 -37.81 23.50
C LYS A 198 -53.32 -38.88 23.84
N ASN A 199 -53.19 -39.54 24.99
CA ASN A 199 -54.03 -40.68 25.35
C ASN A 199 -55.29 -40.30 26.14
N TYR A 200 -55.21 -39.25 26.98
CA TYR A 200 -56.26 -38.93 27.94
C TYR A 200 -56.88 -37.54 27.73
N GLY A 201 -56.31 -36.74 26.82
CA GLY A 201 -56.74 -35.37 26.54
C GLY A 201 -56.10 -34.34 27.48
N ALA A 202 -55.93 -33.11 26.98
CA ALA A 202 -55.17 -32.04 27.67
C ALA A 202 -55.75 -31.63 29.03
N ASN A 203 -57.06 -31.80 29.24
CA ASN A 203 -57.73 -31.44 30.49
C ASN A 203 -57.88 -32.61 31.47
N SER A 204 -57.34 -33.80 31.14
CA SER A 204 -57.38 -34.94 32.06
C SER A 204 -56.55 -34.67 33.32
N TYR A 205 -56.94 -35.30 34.42
CA TYR A 205 -56.19 -35.26 35.67
C TYR A 205 -54.73 -35.71 35.46
N ASP A 206 -54.50 -36.76 34.67
CA ASP A 206 -53.17 -37.30 34.41
C ASP A 206 -52.30 -36.33 33.60
N ALA A 207 -52.87 -35.64 32.61
CA ALA A 207 -52.16 -34.59 31.87
C ALA A 207 -51.77 -33.42 32.77
N GLN A 208 -52.63 -33.03 33.72
CA GLN A 208 -52.35 -31.97 34.70
C GLN A 208 -51.25 -32.38 35.69
N GLN A 209 -51.22 -33.64 36.14
CA GLN A 209 -50.14 -34.14 37.01
C GLN A 209 -48.80 -34.23 36.26
N ALA A 210 -48.82 -34.70 35.01
CA ALA A 210 -47.62 -34.71 34.18
C ALA A 210 -47.10 -33.29 33.87
N GLN A 211 -48.00 -32.30 33.73
CA GLN A 211 -47.63 -30.89 33.59
C GLN A 211 -46.88 -30.38 34.85
N LYS A 212 -47.36 -30.70 36.06
CA LYS A 212 -46.66 -30.32 37.30
C LYS A 212 -45.25 -30.90 37.35
N GLN A 213 -45.09 -32.18 37.01
CA GLN A 213 -43.77 -32.83 36.93
C GLN A 213 -42.86 -32.17 35.89
N LEU A 214 -43.42 -31.74 34.74
CA LEU A 214 -42.69 -30.99 33.73
C LEU A 214 -42.23 -29.63 34.26
N ASP A 215 -43.09 -28.91 34.98
CA ASP A 215 -42.75 -27.62 35.58
C ASP A 215 -41.67 -27.75 36.67
N GLU A 216 -41.74 -28.79 37.50
CA GLU A 216 -40.70 -29.13 38.49
C GLU A 216 -39.37 -29.47 37.83
N ALA A 217 -39.39 -30.33 36.80
CA ALA A 217 -38.18 -30.68 36.05
C ALA A 217 -37.58 -29.47 35.31
N ARG A 218 -38.43 -28.57 34.80
CA ARG A 218 -37.98 -27.30 34.20
C ARG A 218 -37.33 -26.40 35.25
N LYS A 219 -37.88 -26.32 36.45
CA LYS A 219 -37.29 -25.54 37.56
C LYS A 219 -35.91 -26.10 37.92
N ALA A 220 -35.78 -27.41 38.09
CA ALA A 220 -34.51 -28.07 38.37
C ALA A 220 -33.46 -27.84 37.26
N LEU A 221 -33.89 -27.89 35.98
CA LEU A 221 -33.02 -27.57 34.85
C LEU A 221 -32.53 -26.12 34.88
N ASN A 222 -33.42 -25.17 35.23
CA ASN A 222 -33.01 -23.77 35.39
C ASN A 222 -32.06 -23.60 36.58
N GLU A 223 -32.33 -24.21 37.72
CA GLU A 223 -31.43 -24.19 38.88
C GLU A 223 -30.04 -24.75 38.53
N ALA A 224 -29.95 -25.82 37.74
CA ALA A 224 -28.67 -26.35 37.25
C ALA A 224 -27.97 -25.41 36.26
N LYS A 225 -28.72 -24.78 35.34
CA LYS A 225 -28.17 -23.84 34.34
C LYS A 225 -27.68 -22.52 34.93
N TYR A 226 -28.25 -22.12 36.06
CA TYR A 226 -27.92 -20.89 36.78
C TYR A 226 -27.26 -21.16 38.13
N SER A 227 -26.68 -22.35 38.31
CA SER A 227 -25.85 -22.64 39.49
C SER A 227 -24.58 -21.78 39.45
N ASP A 228 -24.03 -21.47 40.63
CA ASP A 228 -22.79 -20.69 40.74
C ASP A 228 -21.65 -21.35 39.95
N GLU A 229 -21.54 -22.68 40.03
CA GLU A 229 -20.54 -23.46 39.29
C GLU A 229 -20.72 -23.34 37.77
N MET A 230 -21.95 -23.41 37.26
CA MET A 230 -22.24 -23.23 35.83
C MET A 230 -21.90 -21.79 35.37
N LEU A 231 -22.17 -20.78 36.20
CA LEU A 231 -21.82 -19.38 35.93
C LEU A 231 -20.30 -19.15 35.92
N GLU A 232 -19.57 -19.78 36.84
CA GLU A 232 -18.10 -19.76 36.88
C GLU A 232 -17.50 -20.41 35.61
N LEU A 233 -17.99 -21.59 35.22
CA LEU A 233 -17.56 -22.27 33.99
C LEU A 233 -17.85 -21.44 32.74
N ASN A 234 -19.03 -20.82 32.65
CA ASN A 234 -19.38 -19.92 31.55
C ASN A 234 -18.45 -18.70 31.49
N THR A 235 -18.16 -18.09 32.65
CA THR A 235 -17.24 -16.95 32.75
C THR A 235 -15.84 -17.34 32.29
N ARG A 236 -15.33 -18.48 32.75
CA ARG A 236 -14.02 -19.02 32.34
C ARG A 236 -14.00 -19.35 30.84
N SER A 237 -15.04 -19.99 30.31
CA SER A 237 -15.16 -20.28 28.87
C SER A 237 -15.09 -19.00 28.03
N ASN A 238 -15.79 -17.95 28.45
CA ASN A 238 -15.77 -16.65 27.76
C ASN A 238 -14.39 -16.00 27.77
N GLN A 239 -13.68 -16.04 28.91
CA GLN A 239 -12.31 -15.55 29.02
C GLN A 239 -11.36 -16.30 28.08
N LEU A 240 -11.44 -17.63 28.07
CA LEU A 240 -10.63 -18.48 27.20
C LEU A 240 -10.92 -18.25 25.72
N ARG A 241 -12.19 -18.10 25.33
CA ARG A 241 -12.59 -17.77 23.96
C ARG A 241 -12.08 -16.39 23.52
N SER A 242 -12.11 -15.40 24.42
CA SER A 242 -11.52 -14.09 24.16
C SER A 242 -10.01 -14.23 23.90
N LYS A 243 -9.29 -14.89 24.82
CA LYS A 243 -7.85 -15.14 24.71
C LYS A 243 -7.49 -15.93 23.45
N GLN A 244 -8.27 -16.95 23.09
CA GLN A 244 -8.12 -17.69 21.84
C GLN A 244 -8.29 -16.77 20.62
N GLY A 245 -9.27 -15.86 20.69
CA GLY A 245 -9.48 -14.84 19.66
C GLY A 245 -8.30 -13.88 19.53
N ASP A 246 -7.71 -13.45 20.64
CA ASP A 246 -6.50 -12.62 20.68
C ASP A 246 -5.30 -13.35 20.04
N LEU A 247 -4.97 -14.56 20.51
CA LEU A 247 -3.87 -15.36 19.98
C LEU A 247 -4.02 -15.66 18.48
N ARG A 248 -5.25 -15.92 18.02
CA ARG A 248 -5.53 -16.11 16.58
C ARG A 248 -5.34 -14.82 15.78
N ARG A 249 -5.71 -13.66 16.34
CA ARG A 249 -5.43 -12.36 15.71
C ARG A 249 -3.93 -12.11 15.63
N ASP A 250 -3.20 -12.43 16.70
CA ASP A 250 -1.75 -12.28 16.74
C ASP A 250 -1.09 -13.17 15.68
N LEU A 251 -1.48 -14.44 15.61
CA LEU A 251 -1.01 -15.37 14.58
C LEU A 251 -1.35 -14.88 13.15
N ALA A 252 -2.58 -14.41 12.92
CA ALA A 252 -3.04 -13.98 11.59
C ALA A 252 -2.33 -12.71 11.10
N ARG A 253 -2.08 -11.78 12.03
CA ARG A 253 -1.30 -10.57 11.76
C ARG A 253 0.21 -10.86 11.64
N GLY A 254 0.64 -12.08 11.96
CA GLY A 254 2.05 -12.46 11.99
C GLY A 254 2.81 -11.70 13.07
N PHE A 255 2.16 -11.43 14.20
CA PHE A 255 2.40 -10.23 14.98
C PHE A 255 3.86 -10.07 15.42
N TYR A 256 4.38 -8.91 15.04
CA TYR A 256 5.56 -8.28 15.60
C TYR A 256 5.40 -8.13 17.11
N LYS A 257 6.19 -8.84 17.90
CA LYS A 257 6.47 -8.34 19.26
C LYS A 257 6.96 -6.89 19.14
N GLU A 258 6.69 -6.06 20.16
CA GLU A 258 7.31 -4.73 20.27
C GLU A 258 8.81 -4.82 19.96
N ASP A 259 9.47 -5.90 20.42
CA ASP A 259 10.86 -6.24 20.11
C ASP A 259 11.19 -6.35 18.60
N GLN A 260 10.33 -6.96 17.77
CA GLN A 260 10.56 -7.09 16.33
C GLN A 260 10.31 -5.77 15.60
N ALA A 261 9.26 -5.03 15.98
CA ALA A 261 9.00 -3.70 15.41
C ALA A 261 10.12 -2.70 15.79
N GLU A 262 10.59 -2.77 17.04
CA GLU A 262 11.75 -2.02 17.52
C GLU A 262 13.02 -2.43 16.76
N SER A 263 13.24 -3.73 16.53
CA SER A 263 14.38 -4.22 15.74
C SER A 263 14.34 -3.72 14.30
N LEU A 264 13.17 -3.72 13.66
CA LEU A 264 13.00 -3.17 12.31
C LEU A 264 13.23 -1.66 12.28
N THR A 265 12.77 -0.94 13.31
CA THR A 265 13.02 0.51 13.43
C THR A 265 14.51 0.79 13.57
N LYS A 266 15.22 0.08 14.46
CA LYS A 266 16.68 0.19 14.64
C LYS A 266 17.45 -0.13 13.35
N LEU A 267 17.05 -1.20 12.64
CA LEU A 267 17.66 -1.52 11.35
C LEU A 267 17.41 -0.41 10.33
N SER A 268 16.19 0.10 10.25
CA SER A 268 15.84 1.18 9.34
C SER A 268 16.62 2.47 9.64
N ASP A 269 16.82 2.81 10.91
CA ASP A 269 17.63 3.97 11.33
C ASP A 269 19.10 3.75 10.95
N ALA A 270 19.64 2.56 11.22
CA ALA A 270 21.01 2.19 10.86
C ALA A 270 21.24 2.14 9.34
N TYR A 271 20.24 1.77 8.53
CA TYR A 271 20.32 1.85 7.07
C TYR A 271 20.48 3.30 6.60
N ILE A 272 19.70 4.24 7.14
CA ILE A 272 19.84 5.66 6.82
C ILE A 272 21.22 6.15 7.24
N GLU A 273 21.64 5.84 8.46
CA GLU A 273 22.93 6.26 8.98
C GLU A 273 24.09 5.76 8.09
N THR A 274 24.07 4.48 7.72
CA THR A 274 25.10 3.88 6.86
C THR A 274 25.07 4.46 5.45
N LEU A 275 23.89 4.67 4.87
CA LEU A 275 23.75 5.31 3.55
C LEU A 275 24.23 6.77 3.56
N SER A 276 23.98 7.49 4.66
CA SER A 276 24.38 8.90 4.82
C SER A 276 25.90 9.12 4.88
N GLU A 277 26.67 8.07 5.17
CA GLU A 277 28.14 8.11 5.09
C GLU A 277 28.65 7.94 3.66
N LEU A 278 27.86 7.33 2.78
CA LEU A 278 28.21 7.11 1.38
C LEU A 278 27.80 8.29 0.50
N ARG A 279 26.67 8.95 0.81
CA ARG A 279 26.18 10.12 0.09
C ARG A 279 25.15 10.89 0.91
N ASP A 280 24.90 12.13 0.52
CA ASP A 280 23.87 12.96 1.13
C ASP A 280 22.46 12.38 0.91
N LEU A 281 21.66 12.38 1.98
CA LEU A 281 20.25 11.98 1.97
C LEU A 281 19.37 13.17 2.35
N GLY A 282 18.13 13.17 1.85
CA GLY A 282 17.14 14.21 2.12
C GLY A 282 17.35 15.48 1.31
N GLY A 283 16.49 16.47 1.56
CA GLY A 283 16.45 17.71 0.78
C GLY A 283 15.02 18.20 0.56
N ASP A 284 14.88 19.50 0.26
CA ASP A 284 13.58 20.13 0.09
C ASP A 284 12.95 19.73 -1.26
N THR A 285 11.73 19.20 -1.20
CA THR A 285 10.95 18.83 -2.39
C THR A 285 10.12 20.01 -2.89
N THR A 286 10.13 20.25 -4.20
CA THR A 286 9.30 21.25 -4.85
C THR A 286 8.01 20.62 -5.40
N TRP A 287 6.88 21.26 -5.14
CA TRP A 287 5.56 20.76 -5.50
C TRP A 287 4.79 21.82 -6.29
N SER A 288 3.87 21.37 -7.14
CA SER A 288 2.92 22.27 -7.80
C SER A 288 2.15 23.10 -6.76
N ASP A 289 1.85 24.36 -7.09
CA ASP A 289 0.99 25.28 -6.30
C ASP A 289 -0.39 24.69 -5.94
N ARG A 290 -0.83 23.66 -6.67
CA ARG A 290 -2.08 22.94 -6.41
C ARG A 290 -1.99 22.01 -5.21
N THR A 291 -0.78 21.61 -4.83
CA THR A 291 -0.51 20.69 -3.72
C THR A 291 -0.84 21.36 -2.39
N ASN A 292 -1.68 20.71 -1.57
CA ASN A 292 -1.97 21.23 -0.24
C ASN A 292 -0.78 20.95 0.71
N LYS A 293 -0.60 21.82 1.71
CA LYS A 293 0.49 21.74 2.69
C LYS A 293 0.62 20.37 3.36
N LYS A 294 -0.51 19.73 3.65
CA LYS A 294 -0.54 18.41 4.31
C LYS A 294 0.02 17.31 3.40
N SER A 295 -0.27 17.36 2.11
CA SER A 295 0.24 16.40 1.13
C SER A 295 1.73 16.64 0.87
N ALA A 296 2.15 17.91 0.72
CA ALA A 296 3.57 18.26 0.61
C ALA A 296 4.37 17.77 1.82
N ALA A 297 3.91 18.05 3.05
CA ALA A 297 4.59 17.61 4.27
C ALA A 297 4.73 16.09 4.37
N ALA A 298 3.71 15.33 3.93
CA ALA A 298 3.76 13.86 3.97
C ALA A 298 4.82 13.28 3.02
N PHE A 299 5.02 13.88 1.84
CA PHE A 299 6.08 13.46 0.92
C PHE A 299 7.44 14.05 1.29
N GLN A 300 7.49 15.23 1.91
CA GLN A 300 8.75 15.79 2.43
C GLN A 300 9.37 14.88 3.49
N GLN A 301 8.56 14.37 4.43
CA GLN A 301 9.07 13.41 5.43
C GLN A 301 9.68 12.15 4.80
N VAL A 302 9.10 11.71 3.68
CA VAL A 302 9.61 10.57 2.93
C VAL A 302 10.86 10.93 2.13
N ALA A 303 11.01 12.18 1.67
CA ALA A 303 12.18 12.62 0.94
C ALA A 303 13.47 12.44 1.77
N GLU A 304 13.40 12.59 3.09
CA GLU A 304 14.54 12.45 4.01
C GLU A 304 15.27 11.10 3.93
N ILE A 305 14.62 10.04 3.44
CA ILE A 305 15.26 8.72 3.32
C ILE A 305 15.94 8.50 1.96
N TYR A 306 15.72 9.38 0.99
CA TYR A 306 16.25 9.22 -0.37
C TYR A 306 17.52 10.01 -0.60
N PRO A 307 18.36 9.61 -1.56
CA PRO A 307 19.51 10.40 -1.99
C PRO A 307 19.14 11.83 -2.39
N SER A 308 19.92 12.81 -1.93
CA SER A 308 19.69 14.23 -2.24
C SER A 308 19.69 14.50 -3.74
N GLU A 309 20.53 13.81 -4.51
CA GLU A 309 20.59 13.98 -5.97
C GLU A 309 19.35 13.43 -6.68
N TRP A 310 18.65 12.46 -6.09
CA TRP A 310 17.36 12.01 -6.62
C TRP A 310 16.29 13.09 -6.40
N ILE A 311 16.35 13.78 -5.27
CA ILE A 311 15.48 14.93 -4.97
C ILE A 311 15.79 16.10 -5.91
N ASP A 312 17.07 16.38 -6.18
CA ASP A 312 17.47 17.37 -7.18
C ASP A 312 16.89 17.05 -8.56
N GLN A 313 16.94 15.79 -8.99
CA GLN A 313 16.37 15.34 -10.26
C GLN A 313 14.84 15.40 -10.27
N HIS A 314 14.20 15.12 -9.14
CA HIS A 314 12.76 15.34 -8.96
C HIS A 314 12.40 16.81 -9.17
N ASN A 315 13.14 17.72 -8.52
CA ASN A 315 12.94 19.17 -8.52
C ASN A 315 13.29 19.82 -9.87
N ALA A 316 14.25 19.25 -10.61
CA ALA A 316 14.63 19.70 -11.96
C ALA A 316 13.60 19.31 -13.03
N GLY A 317 12.77 18.30 -12.75
CA GLY A 317 11.68 17.86 -13.62
C GLY A 317 10.42 18.74 -13.54
N PRO A 318 9.35 18.39 -14.27
CA PRO A 318 8.06 19.07 -14.16
C PRO A 318 7.51 18.98 -12.73
N GLU A 319 6.94 20.08 -12.23
CA GLU A 319 6.31 20.15 -10.91
C GLU A 319 5.25 19.04 -10.74
N VAL A 320 5.30 18.37 -9.59
CA VAL A 320 4.41 17.25 -9.29
C VAL A 320 3.23 17.74 -8.45
N TYR A 321 2.02 17.30 -8.81
CA TYR A 321 0.83 17.49 -7.99
C TYR A 321 0.68 16.35 -6.96
N ALA A 322 0.86 16.66 -5.68
CA ALA A 322 0.70 15.68 -4.60
C ALA A 322 -0.67 15.79 -3.93
N ARG A 323 -1.31 14.63 -3.67
CA ARG A 323 -2.59 14.58 -2.94
C ARG A 323 -2.77 13.36 -2.06
N ILE A 324 -3.50 13.54 -0.96
CA ILE A 324 -4.03 12.44 -0.15
C ILE A 324 -5.35 11.95 -0.76
N SER A 325 -5.37 10.68 -1.15
CA SER A 325 -6.49 9.99 -1.80
C SER A 325 -7.23 9.08 -0.82
N LYS A 326 -8.56 8.94 -0.98
CA LYS A 326 -9.37 7.90 -0.30
C LYS A 326 -9.49 6.61 -1.12
N ARG A 327 -8.87 6.59 -2.30
CA ARG A 327 -8.80 5.45 -3.23
C ARG A 327 -7.34 5.00 -3.32
N ARG A 328 -7.09 3.85 -3.95
CA ARG A 328 -5.74 3.32 -4.22
C ARG A 328 -4.77 4.44 -4.63
N ALA A 329 -3.68 4.51 -3.88
CA ALA A 329 -2.54 5.38 -4.17
C ALA A 329 -1.91 4.98 -5.50
N HIS A 330 -1.24 5.95 -6.13
CA HIS A 330 -0.54 5.78 -7.40
C HIS A 330 0.32 7.00 -7.68
N TYR A 331 1.40 6.76 -8.42
CA TYR A 331 2.08 7.73 -9.26
C TYR A 331 1.60 7.64 -10.71
N ALA A 332 1.42 8.79 -11.35
CA ALA A 332 1.15 8.92 -12.77
C ALA A 332 2.00 10.04 -13.37
N ASP A 333 2.96 9.67 -14.21
CA ASP A 333 3.90 10.61 -14.84
C ASP A 333 3.21 11.68 -15.72
N ARG A 334 2.12 11.29 -16.39
CA ARG A 334 1.35 12.17 -17.27
C ARG A 334 -0.13 12.06 -16.97
N LYS A 335 -0.67 13.04 -16.27
CA LYS A 335 -2.10 13.13 -15.96
C LYS A 335 -2.67 14.47 -16.38
N LEU A 336 -3.85 14.44 -17.01
CA LEU A 336 -4.59 15.66 -17.32
C LEU A 336 -5.18 16.23 -16.02
N LEU A 337 -4.64 17.34 -15.56
CA LEU A 337 -5.08 18.06 -14.37
C LEU A 337 -5.96 19.23 -14.78
N GLU A 338 -7.25 19.12 -14.47
CA GLU A 338 -8.25 20.15 -14.76
C GLU A 338 -8.51 21.04 -13.55
N LYS A 339 -8.31 22.35 -13.69
CA LYS A 339 -8.78 23.34 -12.73
C LYS A 339 -10.22 23.70 -13.07
N LYS A 340 -11.13 23.42 -12.14
CA LYS A 340 -12.56 23.69 -12.33
C LYS A 340 -12.99 24.88 -11.49
N LYS A 341 -13.62 25.86 -12.12
CA LYS A 341 -14.24 27.01 -11.43
C LYS A 341 -15.75 26.82 -11.40
N ARG A 342 -16.36 27.20 -10.28
CA ARG A 342 -17.81 27.29 -10.17
C ARG A 342 -18.28 28.55 -10.90
N VAL A 343 -18.96 28.38 -12.02
CA VAL A 343 -19.51 29.47 -12.86
C VAL A 343 -21.03 29.42 -12.83
N ARG A 344 -21.71 30.52 -13.19
CA ARG A 344 -23.16 30.47 -13.42
C ARG A 344 -23.45 29.54 -14.60
N SER A 345 -24.52 28.78 -14.48
CA SER A 345 -25.00 27.91 -15.56
C SER A 345 -25.75 28.77 -16.56
N GLN A 346 -25.06 29.16 -17.63
CA GLN A 346 -25.61 29.99 -18.70
C GLN A 346 -25.38 29.33 -20.06
N LYS A 347 -26.23 29.66 -21.04
CA LYS A 347 -26.02 29.32 -22.46
C LYS A 347 -26.20 30.56 -23.31
N VAL A 348 -25.22 30.83 -24.17
CA VAL A 348 -25.29 31.91 -25.15
C VAL A 348 -25.95 31.38 -26.42
N LYS A 349 -26.85 32.16 -27.02
CA LYS A 349 -27.47 31.89 -28.31
C LYS A 349 -27.39 33.13 -29.20
N LEU A 350 -27.17 32.87 -30.49
CA LEU A 350 -27.12 33.87 -31.54
C LEU A 350 -28.44 33.83 -32.31
N PHE A 351 -28.98 35.01 -32.60
CA PHE A 351 -30.14 35.24 -33.44
C PHE A 351 -29.79 36.26 -34.51
N ASP A 352 -30.38 36.16 -35.70
CA ASP A 352 -30.08 37.07 -36.80
C ASP A 352 -30.69 38.47 -36.61
N SER A 353 -31.65 38.61 -35.69
CA SER A 353 -32.22 39.87 -35.21
C SER A 353 -32.92 39.68 -33.86
N GLU A 354 -33.30 40.79 -33.21
CA GLU A 354 -34.15 40.76 -32.01
C GLU A 354 -35.55 40.22 -32.33
N GLU A 355 -36.09 40.58 -33.50
CA GLU A 355 -37.36 40.07 -34.00
C GLU A 355 -37.33 38.53 -34.20
N ASP A 356 -36.19 37.96 -34.61
CA ASP A 356 -36.02 36.50 -34.70
C ASP A 356 -36.01 35.83 -33.32
N PHE A 357 -35.42 36.46 -32.30
CA PHE A 357 -35.51 35.98 -30.93
C PHE A 357 -36.97 35.99 -30.47
N GLU A 358 -37.65 37.12 -30.59
CA GLU A 358 -39.05 37.30 -30.22
C GLU A 358 -39.97 36.32 -30.95
N ASN A 359 -39.71 36.04 -32.23
CA ASN A 359 -40.50 35.12 -33.03
C ASN A 359 -40.19 33.64 -32.82
N SER A 360 -39.03 33.33 -32.23
CA SER A 360 -38.63 31.97 -31.91
C SER A 360 -39.44 31.37 -30.76
N SER A 361 -39.34 30.05 -30.57
CA SER A 361 -39.88 29.39 -29.37
C SER A 361 -39.23 29.84 -28.05
N PHE A 362 -38.17 30.66 -28.11
CA PHE A 362 -37.46 31.19 -26.95
C PHE A 362 -37.98 32.58 -26.54
N GLY A 363 -38.25 33.48 -27.50
CA GLY A 363 -38.85 34.78 -27.24
C GLY A 363 -40.38 34.76 -27.12
N LYS A 364 -41.07 33.82 -27.80
CA LYS A 364 -42.53 33.59 -27.61
C LYS A 364 -42.91 32.94 -26.28
N GLY A 365 -41.97 32.84 -25.33
CA GLY A 365 -42.21 32.35 -23.97
C GLY A 365 -42.83 30.96 -23.92
N ARG A 366 -42.03 29.89 -24.13
CA ARG A 366 -42.43 28.59 -23.54
C ARG A 366 -42.29 28.71 -22.03
N TYR A 367 -43.43 28.95 -21.37
CA TYR A 367 -43.69 28.85 -19.93
C TYR A 367 -42.50 29.24 -19.05
N ASP A 368 -42.41 30.51 -18.63
CA ASP A 368 -41.49 30.90 -17.57
C ASP A 368 -41.92 30.23 -16.25
N ASP A 369 -41.37 29.04 -16.00
CA ASP A 369 -41.53 28.29 -14.75
C ASP A 369 -40.52 28.72 -13.67
N GLY A 370 -39.82 29.83 -13.93
CA GLY A 370 -38.78 30.41 -13.09
C GLY A 370 -37.50 29.57 -12.98
N THR A 371 -37.36 28.51 -13.78
CA THR A 371 -36.11 27.74 -13.89
C THR A 371 -35.14 28.36 -14.90
N LYS A 372 -35.62 29.24 -15.78
CA LYS A 372 -34.83 29.87 -16.84
C LYS A 372 -35.25 31.31 -17.06
N THR A 373 -34.28 32.19 -17.28
CA THR A 373 -34.53 33.55 -17.76
C THR A 373 -33.66 33.84 -18.97
N TRP A 374 -34.10 34.80 -19.78
CA TRP A 374 -33.33 35.32 -20.90
C TRP A 374 -32.99 36.78 -20.63
N ARG A 375 -31.78 37.17 -21.00
CA ARG A 375 -31.35 38.56 -21.05
C ARG A 375 -30.45 38.77 -22.26
N GLU A 376 -30.32 40.02 -22.67
CA GLU A 376 -29.29 40.39 -23.64
C GLU A 376 -27.89 40.13 -23.05
N ALA A 377 -26.97 39.74 -23.92
CA ALA A 377 -25.56 39.57 -23.58
C ALA A 377 -24.92 40.91 -23.21
N THR A 378 -24.00 40.89 -22.24
CA THR A 378 -23.13 42.05 -21.99
C THR A 378 -22.16 42.27 -23.15
N GLU A 379 -21.51 43.44 -23.23
CA GLU A 379 -20.50 43.72 -24.26
C GLU A 379 -19.37 42.67 -24.30
N GLU A 380 -18.95 42.18 -23.12
CA GLU A 380 -17.93 41.12 -23.00
C GLU A 380 -18.45 39.76 -23.54
N GLU A 381 -19.69 39.40 -23.21
CA GLU A 381 -20.31 38.16 -23.70
C GLU A 381 -20.56 38.22 -25.22
N LEU A 382 -20.90 39.39 -25.75
CA LEU A 382 -21.05 39.65 -27.18
C LEU A 382 -19.73 39.50 -27.92
N ALA A 383 -18.64 40.07 -27.39
CA ALA A 383 -17.29 39.92 -27.94
C ALA A 383 -16.83 38.46 -27.94
N ASN A 384 -17.12 37.70 -26.88
CA ASN A 384 -16.76 36.29 -26.76
C ASN A 384 -17.61 35.36 -27.65
N ALA A 385 -18.82 35.76 -28.00
CA ALA A 385 -19.73 34.95 -28.82
C ALA A 385 -19.36 34.94 -30.32
N GLY A 386 -18.47 35.84 -30.76
CA GLY A 386 -18.11 35.99 -32.17
C GLY A 386 -19.29 36.42 -33.05
N ALA A 387 -20.24 37.15 -32.47
CA ALA A 387 -21.45 37.60 -33.16
C ALA A 387 -21.13 38.63 -34.24
N ALA A 388 -21.81 38.55 -35.39
CA ALA A 388 -21.76 39.61 -36.39
C ALA A 388 -22.49 40.88 -35.90
N PRO A 389 -22.18 42.09 -36.40
CA PRO A 389 -22.77 43.35 -35.91
C PRO A 389 -24.30 43.46 -35.98
N PHE A 390 -24.95 42.62 -36.80
CA PHE A 390 -26.40 42.58 -36.95
C PHE A 390 -27.09 41.51 -36.09
N GLN A 391 -26.32 40.62 -35.45
CA GLN A 391 -26.88 39.51 -34.69
C GLN A 391 -27.19 39.93 -33.25
N THR A 392 -28.33 39.47 -32.75
CA THR A 392 -28.72 39.62 -31.34
C THR A 392 -28.20 38.43 -30.55
N VAL A 393 -27.49 38.70 -29.45
CA VAL A 393 -26.92 37.67 -28.58
C VAL A 393 -27.72 37.59 -27.28
N MET A 394 -28.37 36.46 -27.04
CA MET A 394 -29.18 36.23 -25.84
C MET A 394 -28.52 35.20 -24.92
N VAL A 395 -28.57 35.46 -23.62
CA VAL A 395 -28.05 34.58 -22.58
C VAL A 395 -29.20 33.90 -21.84
N GLU A 396 -29.29 32.57 -21.96
CA GLU A 396 -30.15 31.72 -21.13
C GLU A 396 -29.50 31.55 -19.77
N GLU A 397 -30.09 32.10 -18.71
CA GLU A 397 -29.64 31.88 -17.34
C GLU A 397 -30.45 30.76 -16.70
N HIS A 398 -29.78 29.80 -16.07
CA HIS A 398 -30.45 28.68 -15.40
C HIS A 398 -30.54 28.96 -13.90
N TRP A 399 -31.70 28.63 -13.33
CA TRP A 399 -32.05 28.87 -11.95
C TRP A 399 -32.45 27.57 -11.27
N GLN A 400 -31.96 27.39 -10.05
CA GLN A 400 -32.44 26.32 -9.18
C GLN A 400 -33.69 26.82 -8.46
N THR A 401 -34.83 26.16 -8.67
CA THR A 401 -36.07 26.47 -7.95
C THR A 401 -36.19 25.66 -6.67
N GLY A 402 -36.78 26.27 -5.64
CA GLY A 402 -37.17 25.62 -4.40
C GLY A 402 -38.68 25.47 -4.39
N THR A 403 -39.18 24.34 -4.89
CA THR A 403 -40.60 24.02 -4.71
C THR A 403 -40.83 23.44 -3.33
N ASN A 404 -41.94 23.83 -2.70
CA ASN A 404 -42.43 23.11 -1.54
C ASN A 404 -42.87 21.71 -2.03
N ARG A 405 -42.23 20.63 -1.57
CA ARG A 405 -42.54 19.24 -1.98
C ARG A 405 -44.02 18.82 -1.75
N TYR A 406 -44.81 19.68 -1.13
CA TYR A 406 -46.19 19.43 -0.69
C TYR A 406 -47.27 20.21 -1.44
N GLY A 407 -46.96 20.86 -2.57
CA GLY A 407 -47.98 21.39 -3.49
C GLY A 407 -48.85 22.53 -2.93
N GLY A 408 -48.38 23.24 -1.91
CA GLY A 408 -49.02 24.46 -1.38
C GLY A 408 -48.28 25.74 -1.79
N ASP A 409 -48.95 26.89 -1.59
CA ASP A 409 -48.40 28.22 -1.87
C ASP A 409 -47.04 28.44 -1.19
N VAL A 410 -46.15 29.15 -1.89
CA VAL A 410 -44.80 29.45 -1.40
C VAL A 410 -44.86 30.50 -0.29
N ASP A 411 -44.31 30.19 0.88
CA ASP A 411 -44.16 31.13 1.99
C ASP A 411 -43.08 32.18 1.65
N PRO A 412 -43.45 33.46 1.45
CA PRO A 412 -42.51 34.54 1.10
C PRO A 412 -41.52 34.88 2.22
N ASN A 413 -41.77 34.44 3.45
CA ASN A 413 -40.94 34.76 4.62
C ASN A 413 -39.97 33.63 4.99
N ARG A 414 -40.02 32.49 4.28
CA ARG A 414 -39.24 31.31 4.62
C ARG A 414 -38.52 30.72 3.41
N PRO A 415 -37.36 31.29 3.02
CA PRO A 415 -36.56 30.75 1.92
C PRO A 415 -36.02 29.34 2.24
N PRO A 416 -35.75 28.52 1.21
CA PRO A 416 -35.09 27.23 1.40
C PRO A 416 -33.68 27.37 1.99
N LYS A 417 -33.10 26.26 2.47
CA LYS A 417 -31.74 26.26 3.05
C LYS A 417 -30.68 26.65 2.00
N GLY A 418 -29.80 27.57 2.37
CA GLY A 418 -28.68 28.06 1.54
C GLY A 418 -28.79 29.55 1.25
N ASN A 419 -27.78 30.10 0.57
CA ASN A 419 -27.70 31.53 0.27
C ASN A 419 -28.25 31.85 -1.12
N HIS A 420 -28.52 33.14 -1.36
CA HIS A 420 -28.92 33.75 -2.64
C HIS A 420 -30.27 33.29 -3.20
N TRP A 421 -31.20 32.90 -2.32
CA TRP A 421 -32.59 32.71 -2.71
C TRP A 421 -33.28 34.05 -2.92
N GLU A 422 -33.97 34.18 -4.04
CA GLU A 422 -34.85 35.30 -4.36
C GLU A 422 -36.26 34.79 -4.61
N LEU A 423 -37.25 35.61 -4.26
CA LEU A 423 -38.64 35.34 -4.56
C LEU A 423 -38.92 35.83 -5.97
N TYR A 424 -39.43 34.94 -6.82
CA TYR A 424 -39.71 35.21 -8.21
C TYR A 424 -41.16 34.90 -8.53
N ARG A 425 -41.80 35.75 -9.32
CA ARG A 425 -43.15 35.52 -9.82
C ARG A 425 -43.05 35.04 -11.26
N THR A 426 -43.52 33.83 -11.52
CA THR A 426 -43.56 33.25 -12.87
C THR A 426 -44.61 33.94 -13.74
N ASP A 427 -44.44 33.94 -15.06
CA ASP A 427 -45.47 34.44 -16.00
C ASP A 427 -46.63 33.46 -16.26
N HIS A 428 -46.69 32.34 -15.51
CA HIS A 428 -47.74 31.33 -15.64
C HIS A 428 -49.02 31.70 -14.87
N GLY A 429 -50.15 31.89 -15.56
CA GLY A 429 -51.46 32.15 -14.97
C GLY A 429 -51.56 33.52 -14.27
N GLU A 430 -52.12 33.57 -13.05
CA GLU A 430 -52.07 34.78 -12.19
C GLU A 430 -50.67 35.04 -11.57
N GLY A 431 -49.67 34.26 -11.98
CA GLY A 431 -48.29 34.35 -11.57
C GLY A 431 -48.01 33.68 -10.23
N THR A 432 -47.49 32.45 -10.27
CA THR A 432 -47.08 31.69 -9.09
C THR A 432 -45.78 32.26 -8.50
N LEU A 433 -45.76 32.48 -7.18
CA LEU A 433 -44.53 32.82 -6.46
C LEU A 433 -43.68 31.57 -6.22
N ILE A 434 -42.40 31.66 -6.52
CA ILE A 434 -41.42 30.61 -6.26
C ILE A 434 -40.15 31.18 -5.64
N TRP A 435 -39.44 30.38 -4.85
CA TRP A 435 -38.06 30.68 -4.50
C TRP A 435 -37.15 30.15 -5.61
N ARG A 436 -36.21 30.97 -6.08
CA ARG A 436 -35.15 30.53 -7.00
C ARG A 436 -33.80 31.11 -6.62
N ARG A 437 -32.71 30.53 -7.13
CA ARG A 437 -31.35 31.06 -7.01
C ARG A 437 -30.52 30.72 -8.25
N PRO A 438 -29.46 31.48 -8.57
CA PRO A 438 -28.62 31.17 -9.73
C PRO A 438 -28.08 29.74 -9.66
N GLN A 439 -28.31 28.96 -10.71
CA GLN A 439 -27.71 27.63 -10.82
C GLN A 439 -26.25 27.80 -11.22
N HIS A 440 -25.39 26.99 -10.61
CA HIS A 440 -23.97 26.98 -10.93
C HIS A 440 -23.56 25.62 -11.48
N ARG A 441 -22.55 25.63 -12.37
CA ARG A 441 -21.87 24.43 -12.85
C ARG A 441 -20.37 24.56 -12.66
N MET A 442 -19.67 23.43 -12.62
CA MET A 442 -18.21 23.42 -12.67
C MET A 442 -17.79 23.49 -14.13
N GLN A 443 -16.97 24.47 -14.49
CA GLN A 443 -16.37 24.60 -15.80
C GLN A 443 -14.86 24.46 -15.67
N THR A 444 -14.24 23.63 -16.51
CA THR A 444 -12.77 23.57 -16.63
C THR A 444 -12.31 24.91 -17.19
N VAL A 445 -11.49 25.62 -16.42
CA VAL A 445 -10.93 26.92 -16.81
C VAL A 445 -9.50 26.80 -17.29
N GLU A 446 -8.77 25.80 -16.79
CA GLU A 446 -7.40 25.48 -17.20
C GLU A 446 -7.27 23.94 -17.20
N ALA A 447 -6.52 23.41 -18.16
CA ALA A 447 -6.15 22.00 -18.21
C ALA A 447 -4.67 21.90 -18.59
N GLU A 448 -3.92 21.12 -17.82
CA GLU A 448 -2.49 20.90 -18.05
C GLU A 448 -2.18 19.41 -17.93
N VAL A 449 -1.15 18.93 -18.60
CA VAL A 449 -0.65 17.57 -18.40
C VAL A 449 0.56 17.67 -17.50
N ALA A 450 0.46 17.14 -16.29
CA ALA A 450 1.53 17.15 -15.30
C ALA A 450 1.59 15.82 -14.54
N PRO A 451 2.71 15.52 -13.88
CA PRO A 451 2.81 14.37 -12.97
C PRO A 451 1.86 14.52 -11.77
N GLU A 452 1.21 13.43 -11.37
CA GLU A 452 0.45 13.33 -10.13
C GLU A 452 1.01 12.21 -9.26
N ILE A 453 1.20 12.48 -7.97
CA ILE A 453 1.53 11.49 -6.95
C ILE A 453 0.47 11.49 -5.86
N THR A 454 0.10 10.30 -5.38
CA THR A 454 -0.99 10.18 -4.40
C THR A 454 -0.63 9.23 -3.29
N THR A 455 -1.07 9.52 -2.07
CA THR A 455 -0.89 8.67 -0.88
C THR A 455 -2.22 8.49 -0.14
N ASN A 456 -2.27 7.62 0.86
CA ASN A 456 -3.48 7.29 1.62
C ASN A 456 -3.45 7.85 3.05
N PRO A 457 -4.63 8.13 3.65
CA PRO A 457 -4.70 8.41 5.07
C PRO A 457 -4.27 7.19 5.90
N LEU A 458 -3.70 7.44 7.08
CA LEU A 458 -3.22 6.43 8.04
C LEU A 458 -4.40 5.55 8.49
N GLY A 459 -4.19 4.23 8.54
CA GLY A 459 -5.23 3.23 8.87
C GLY A 459 -5.98 2.63 7.68
N TYR A 460 -5.73 3.09 6.44
CA TYR A 460 -6.21 2.40 5.22
C TYR A 460 -5.16 1.36 4.77
N GLY A 461 -5.05 0.24 5.51
CA GLY A 461 -4.06 -0.82 5.23
C GLY A 461 -3.46 -1.44 6.49
N THR A 462 -2.42 -2.26 6.33
CA THR A 462 -1.63 -2.82 7.44
C THR A 462 -0.90 -1.68 8.18
N PRO A 463 -0.89 -1.64 9.52
CA PRO A 463 -0.13 -0.65 10.28
C PRO A 463 1.35 -0.65 9.87
N ASP A 464 1.95 0.52 9.84
CA ASP A 464 3.38 0.71 9.59
C ASP A 464 4.18 0.23 10.82
N PRO A 465 4.98 -0.84 10.73
CA PRO A 465 5.70 -1.39 11.88
C PRO A 465 6.76 -0.44 12.44
N ALA A 466 7.46 0.29 11.58
CA ALA A 466 8.32 1.40 11.96
C ALA A 466 7.44 2.65 11.97
N GLN A 467 7.04 3.13 13.14
CA GLN A 467 6.24 4.37 13.26
C GLN A 467 7.10 5.59 12.91
N ARG A 468 7.45 5.75 11.64
CA ARG A 468 8.10 6.95 11.10
C ARG A 468 7.02 7.90 10.64
N GLY A 469 6.71 8.89 11.46
CA GLY A 469 5.56 9.76 11.23
C GLY A 469 5.20 10.60 12.44
N ASP A 470 4.88 11.88 12.21
CA ASP A 470 4.11 12.62 13.20
C ASP A 470 2.67 12.06 13.20
N ALA A 471 2.17 11.65 14.37
CA ALA A 471 0.79 11.22 14.56
C ALA A 471 -0.24 12.28 14.08
N THR A 472 0.18 13.55 13.97
CA THR A 472 -0.66 14.64 13.47
C THR A 472 -0.94 14.56 11.97
N THR A 473 -0.04 14.00 11.15
CA THR A 473 -0.23 14.00 9.70
C THR A 473 -1.25 12.96 9.25
N GLN A 474 -1.44 11.85 9.96
CA GLN A 474 -2.39 10.78 9.60
C GLN A 474 -2.29 10.38 8.11
N VAL A 475 -1.08 10.20 7.57
CA VAL A 475 -0.81 9.71 6.21
C VAL A 475 0.15 8.52 6.28
N SER A 476 0.00 7.52 5.42
CA SER A 476 0.87 6.34 5.40
C SER A 476 2.27 6.67 4.86
N PHE A 477 3.30 6.59 5.70
CA PHE A 477 4.71 6.73 5.33
C PHE A 477 5.11 5.70 4.27
N SER A 478 4.88 4.41 4.57
CA SER A 478 5.04 3.29 3.64
C SER A 478 4.45 3.53 2.24
N THR A 479 3.19 3.97 2.15
CA THR A 479 2.54 4.27 0.87
C THR A 479 3.19 5.47 0.19
N SER A 480 3.47 6.54 0.91
CA SER A 480 4.15 7.71 0.34
C SER A 480 5.54 7.37 -0.18
N ALA A 481 6.30 6.53 0.54
CA ALA A 481 7.60 6.02 0.14
C ALA A 481 7.51 5.20 -1.15
N HIS A 482 6.58 4.25 -1.22
CA HIS A 482 6.31 3.44 -2.39
C HIS A 482 6.06 4.30 -3.65
N GLU A 483 5.16 5.28 -3.53
CA GLU A 483 4.76 6.12 -4.67
C GLU A 483 5.85 7.11 -5.06
N MET A 484 6.68 7.55 -4.12
CA MET A 484 7.82 8.41 -4.41
C MET A 484 8.93 7.63 -5.14
N SER A 485 9.11 6.33 -4.84
CA SER A 485 10.03 5.49 -5.61
C SER A 485 9.64 5.42 -7.09
N HIS A 486 8.34 5.33 -7.41
CA HIS A 486 7.86 5.35 -8.79
C HIS A 486 8.19 6.67 -9.51
N ARG A 487 8.19 7.79 -8.79
CA ARG A 487 8.65 9.07 -9.34
C ARG A 487 10.14 9.01 -9.64
N PHE A 488 10.97 8.52 -8.71
CA PHE A 488 12.41 8.41 -8.93
C PHE A 488 12.77 7.44 -10.05
N GLU A 489 12.07 6.32 -10.22
CA GLU A 489 12.23 5.44 -11.39
C GLU A 489 12.09 6.21 -12.72
N LYS A 490 11.23 7.24 -12.76
CA LYS A 490 11.04 8.07 -13.97
C LYS A 490 12.08 9.16 -14.15
N VAL A 491 12.49 9.82 -13.07
CA VAL A 491 13.37 10.99 -13.17
C VAL A 491 14.84 10.67 -13.03
N VAL A 492 15.20 9.54 -12.40
CA VAL A 492 16.57 9.10 -12.20
C VAL A 492 16.97 8.05 -13.23
N PRO A 493 17.90 8.37 -14.16
CA PRO A 493 18.43 7.40 -15.11
C PRO A 493 19.00 6.16 -14.41
N GLY A 494 18.82 5.00 -15.02
CA GLY A 494 19.39 3.74 -14.55
C GLY A 494 18.57 2.95 -13.54
N ILE A 495 17.69 3.57 -12.74
CA ILE A 495 16.86 2.84 -11.76
C ILE A 495 16.06 1.74 -12.46
N GLY A 496 15.25 2.10 -13.46
CA GLY A 496 14.40 1.13 -14.15
C GLY A 496 15.19 0.05 -14.91
N ASP A 497 16.40 0.35 -15.38
CA ASP A 497 17.26 -0.64 -16.06
C ASP A 497 17.83 -1.64 -15.06
N MET A 498 18.21 -1.19 -13.85
CA MET A 498 18.67 -2.05 -12.76
C MET A 498 17.54 -2.89 -12.17
N GLU A 499 16.33 -2.34 -12.05
CA GLU A 499 15.14 -3.12 -11.64
C GLU A 499 14.81 -4.22 -12.66
N GLU A 500 14.88 -3.92 -13.96
CA GLU A 500 14.70 -4.93 -15.01
C GLU A 500 15.78 -6.02 -14.94
N ALA A 501 17.04 -5.64 -14.77
CA ALA A 501 18.15 -6.58 -14.63
C ALA A 501 17.99 -7.48 -13.41
N PHE A 502 17.65 -6.91 -12.25
CA PHE A 502 17.37 -7.63 -11.02
C PHE A 502 16.22 -8.62 -11.18
N LEU A 503 15.07 -8.16 -11.70
CA LEU A 503 13.92 -9.03 -11.97
C LEU A 503 14.27 -10.15 -12.93
N LYS A 504 15.01 -9.84 -14.00
CA LYS A 504 15.42 -10.85 -14.97
C LYS A 504 16.30 -11.90 -14.31
N ARG A 505 17.30 -11.51 -13.51
CA ARG A 505 18.16 -12.47 -12.79
C ARG A 505 17.35 -13.33 -11.82
N ARG A 506 16.55 -12.69 -10.97
CA ARG A 506 15.71 -13.33 -9.95
C ARG A 506 14.72 -14.35 -10.53
N THR A 507 14.12 -14.01 -11.67
CA THR A 507 13.07 -14.84 -12.30
C THR A 507 13.57 -15.77 -13.40
N THR A 508 14.89 -15.86 -13.62
CA THR A 508 15.50 -16.78 -14.59
C THR A 508 16.17 -17.93 -13.87
N HIS A 509 15.76 -19.16 -14.18
CA HIS A 509 16.33 -20.37 -13.61
C HIS A 509 17.74 -20.63 -14.16
N GLU A 510 18.48 -21.55 -13.52
CA GLU A 510 19.83 -21.95 -13.95
C GLU A 510 19.89 -22.48 -15.38
N ASN A 511 18.78 -23.02 -15.90
CA ASN A 511 18.68 -23.49 -17.28
C ASN A 511 18.46 -22.35 -18.31
N GLY A 512 18.39 -21.10 -17.87
CA GLY A 512 18.16 -19.92 -18.69
C GLY A 512 16.68 -19.65 -19.03
N GLU A 513 15.75 -20.49 -18.57
CA GLU A 513 14.31 -20.27 -18.75
C GLU A 513 13.77 -19.33 -17.67
N ARG A 514 12.85 -18.44 -18.07
CA ARG A 514 12.23 -17.47 -17.17
C ARG A 514 10.90 -17.99 -16.66
N GLU A 515 10.62 -17.82 -15.36
CA GLU A 515 9.39 -18.28 -14.70
C GLU A 515 8.11 -17.84 -15.42
N ASP A 516 7.11 -18.71 -15.51
CA ASP A 516 5.84 -18.36 -16.15
C ASP A 516 5.09 -17.22 -15.46
N LEU A 517 4.36 -16.44 -16.26
CA LEU A 517 3.48 -15.38 -15.76
C LEU A 517 2.23 -15.97 -15.09
N ILE A 518 1.91 -15.49 -13.90
CA ILE A 518 0.70 -15.82 -13.15
C ILE A 518 -0.24 -14.61 -13.06
N ASP A 519 -1.55 -14.86 -12.99
CA ASP A 519 -2.53 -13.81 -12.68
C ASP A 519 -2.41 -13.42 -11.20
N LEU A 520 -2.09 -12.16 -10.94
CA LEU A 520 -1.89 -11.65 -9.58
C LEU A 520 -3.21 -11.50 -8.81
N TYR A 521 -4.32 -11.27 -9.53
CA TYR A 521 -5.67 -11.22 -8.97
C TYR A 521 -6.64 -12.11 -9.77
N PRO A 522 -6.65 -13.43 -9.51
CA PRO A 522 -7.55 -14.35 -10.18
C PRO A 522 -9.01 -13.93 -10.05
N GLY A 523 -9.71 -13.79 -11.17
CA GLY A 523 -11.13 -13.39 -11.22
C GLY A 523 -11.39 -11.89 -11.31
N ASN A 524 -10.35 -11.04 -11.33
CA ASN A 524 -10.53 -9.62 -11.60
C ASN A 524 -10.63 -9.34 -13.11
N ARG A 525 -11.37 -8.30 -13.52
CA ARG A 525 -11.56 -7.95 -14.95
C ARG A 525 -10.28 -7.42 -15.60
N VAL A 526 -9.36 -6.91 -14.80
CA VAL A 526 -8.04 -6.45 -15.26
C VAL A 526 -7.05 -7.57 -14.96
N ARG A 527 -6.44 -8.12 -16.02
CA ARG A 527 -5.35 -9.10 -15.89
C ARG A 527 -4.07 -8.34 -15.53
N GLU A 528 -3.79 -8.28 -14.24
CA GLU A 528 -2.45 -7.95 -13.74
C GLU A 528 -1.68 -9.27 -13.65
N VAL A 529 -0.54 -9.35 -14.32
CA VAL A 529 0.30 -10.55 -14.35
C VAL A 529 1.63 -10.29 -13.65
N ALA A 530 2.18 -11.32 -13.03
CA ALA A 530 3.46 -11.26 -12.36
C ALA A 530 4.24 -12.56 -12.52
N ARG A 531 5.56 -12.49 -12.35
CA ARG A 531 6.40 -13.68 -12.11
C ARG A 531 6.56 -13.83 -10.60
N PRO A 532 6.15 -14.95 -10.01
CA PRO A 532 6.02 -15.05 -8.56
C PRO A 532 7.36 -14.97 -7.83
N ASP A 533 8.36 -15.74 -8.31
CA ASP A 533 9.66 -16.00 -7.65
C ASP A 533 9.50 -16.27 -6.13
N SER A 534 10.60 -16.29 -5.39
CA SER A 534 10.65 -16.29 -3.93
C SER A 534 10.52 -14.88 -3.34
N PHE A 535 9.86 -13.95 -4.04
CA PHE A 535 9.63 -12.61 -3.52
C PHE A 535 8.69 -12.66 -2.30
N VAL A 536 8.89 -11.72 -1.37
CA VAL A 536 7.98 -11.58 -0.21
C VAL A 536 6.52 -11.28 -0.60
N THR A 537 6.32 -10.78 -1.82
CA THR A 537 5.03 -10.64 -2.48
C THR A 537 5.22 -10.78 -3.99
N SER A 538 4.36 -11.55 -4.65
CA SER A 538 4.36 -11.68 -6.12
C SER A 538 4.12 -10.35 -6.84
N TYR A 539 3.66 -9.32 -6.13
CA TYR A 539 3.52 -7.96 -6.67
C TYR A 539 4.87 -7.37 -7.14
N ILE A 540 5.99 -7.78 -6.55
CA ILE A 540 7.32 -7.32 -6.94
C ILE A 540 7.65 -7.73 -8.38
N GLY A 541 7.31 -8.97 -8.76
CA GLY A 541 7.52 -9.48 -10.11
C GLY A 541 6.45 -9.08 -11.12
N LYS A 542 5.65 -8.05 -10.83
CA LYS A 542 4.58 -7.58 -11.72
C LYS A 542 5.15 -7.07 -13.04
N GLU A 543 4.61 -7.57 -14.15
CA GLU A 543 4.98 -7.11 -15.49
C GLU A 543 3.93 -6.14 -16.04
N TYR A 544 4.38 -4.95 -16.43
CA TYR A 544 3.55 -3.91 -17.04
C TYR A 544 3.55 -3.95 -18.59
N GLY A 545 4.00 -5.07 -19.16
CA GLY A 545 4.11 -5.25 -20.61
C GLY A 545 5.14 -4.29 -21.22
N ARG A 546 4.72 -3.42 -22.14
CA ARG A 546 5.60 -2.47 -22.84
C ARG A 546 5.97 -1.21 -22.03
N LYS A 547 5.56 -1.13 -20.77
CA LYS A 547 5.91 0.01 -19.90
C LYS A 547 7.10 -0.40 -19.04
N ASN A 548 8.19 0.37 -19.11
CA ASN A 548 9.32 0.26 -18.18
C ASN A 548 8.88 0.84 -16.83
N SER A 549 8.06 0.09 -16.11
CA SER A 549 7.65 0.35 -14.74
C SER A 549 7.81 -0.94 -13.95
N HIS A 550 8.42 -0.88 -12.79
CA HIS A 550 8.65 -2.04 -11.92
C HIS A 550 8.16 -1.77 -10.50
N GLU A 551 8.07 -2.82 -9.70
CA GLU A 551 7.68 -2.73 -8.28
C GLU A 551 8.85 -3.08 -7.35
N VAL A 552 10.06 -3.19 -7.87
CA VAL A 552 11.22 -3.65 -7.12
C VAL A 552 11.63 -2.59 -6.12
N LEU A 553 12.00 -1.39 -6.58
CA LEU A 553 12.44 -0.32 -5.71
C LEU A 553 11.28 0.18 -4.83
N SER A 554 10.07 0.33 -5.39
CA SER A 554 8.90 0.84 -4.66
C SER A 554 8.50 -0.05 -3.48
N VAL A 555 8.38 -1.37 -3.68
CA VAL A 555 8.06 -2.32 -2.61
C VAL A 555 9.26 -2.50 -1.69
N GLY A 556 10.47 -2.48 -2.24
CA GLY A 556 11.69 -2.65 -1.49
C GLY A 556 11.97 -1.51 -0.49
N VAL A 557 11.86 -0.25 -0.92
CA VAL A 557 11.97 0.92 -0.05
C VAL A 557 10.85 0.93 0.98
N GLU A 558 9.61 0.63 0.54
CA GLU A 558 8.50 0.46 1.46
C GLU A 558 8.84 -0.58 2.54
N ALA A 559 9.40 -1.73 2.17
CA ALA A 559 9.75 -2.76 3.13
C ALA A 559 10.89 -2.34 4.07
N VAL A 560 12.02 -1.91 3.51
CA VAL A 560 13.26 -1.62 4.25
C VAL A 560 13.10 -0.48 5.25
N PHE A 561 12.38 0.59 4.88
CA PHE A 561 12.33 1.81 5.70
C PHE A 561 11.06 1.97 6.54
N SER A 562 10.02 1.19 6.25
CA SER A 562 8.78 1.17 7.05
C SER A 562 8.66 -0.12 7.86
N GLY A 563 9.45 -1.14 7.53
CA GLY A 563 9.35 -2.46 8.15
C GLY A 563 8.19 -3.31 7.63
N LYS A 564 7.40 -2.81 6.66
CA LYS A 564 6.42 -3.61 5.93
C LYS A 564 7.09 -4.84 5.31
N TYR A 565 6.31 -5.90 5.09
CA TYR A 565 6.83 -7.16 4.55
C TYR A 565 8.01 -7.73 5.35
N GLY A 566 8.02 -7.52 6.67
CA GLY A 566 9.08 -8.05 7.52
C GLY A 566 10.42 -7.32 7.35
N GLY A 567 10.45 -6.14 6.74
CA GLY A 567 11.69 -5.42 6.41
C GLY A 567 12.58 -6.16 5.41
N LEU A 568 12.04 -7.16 4.70
CA LEU A 568 12.79 -8.14 3.89
C LEU A 568 13.80 -8.98 4.70
N VAL A 569 13.72 -8.94 6.03
CA VAL A 569 14.59 -9.68 6.95
C VAL A 569 13.90 -10.86 7.62
N GLY A 570 12.71 -11.23 7.11
CA GLY A 570 11.92 -12.36 7.60
C GLY A 570 11.27 -12.13 8.97
N ALA A 571 10.97 -10.88 9.30
CA ALA A 571 10.22 -10.54 10.50
C ALA A 571 8.70 -10.78 10.32
N GLY A 572 8.02 -11.10 11.42
CA GLY A 572 6.60 -11.42 11.43
C GLY A 572 6.25 -12.70 10.65
N ARG A 573 5.30 -12.61 9.72
CA ARG A 573 4.84 -13.73 8.86
C ARG A 573 5.56 -13.82 7.51
N TYR A 574 6.50 -12.94 7.26
CA TYR A 574 7.14 -12.80 5.95
C TYR A 574 8.43 -13.63 5.92
N GLU A 575 8.75 -14.18 4.76
CA GLU A 575 10.05 -14.80 4.52
C GLU A 575 11.11 -13.72 4.31
N ALA A 576 12.38 -14.05 4.59
CA ALA A 576 13.49 -13.14 4.34
C ALA A 576 13.77 -13.08 2.84
N ASP A 577 13.97 -11.87 2.31
CA ASP A 577 14.39 -11.62 0.93
C ASP A 577 15.61 -10.69 0.97
N THR A 578 16.72 -11.23 1.45
CA THR A 578 17.95 -10.46 1.67
C THR A 578 18.55 -9.96 0.37
N ASP A 579 18.25 -10.61 -0.76
CA ASP A 579 18.72 -10.21 -2.09
C ASP A 579 17.96 -8.97 -2.58
N HIS A 580 16.63 -8.93 -2.41
CA HIS A 580 15.84 -7.72 -2.68
C HIS A 580 16.22 -6.57 -1.74
N ARG A 581 16.48 -6.88 -0.46
CA ARG A 581 17.01 -5.89 0.49
C ARG A 581 18.33 -5.29 0.03
N ALA A 582 19.26 -6.16 -0.39
CA ALA A 582 20.56 -5.74 -0.91
C ALA A 582 20.37 -4.86 -2.16
N PHE A 583 19.52 -5.26 -3.10
CA PHE A 583 19.23 -4.45 -4.29
C PHE A 583 18.82 -3.02 -3.94
N VAL A 584 17.87 -2.85 -3.01
CA VAL A 584 17.35 -1.54 -2.61
C VAL A 584 18.45 -0.67 -2.01
N LEU A 585 19.19 -1.20 -1.03
CA LEU A 585 20.26 -0.47 -0.35
C LEU A 585 21.39 -0.13 -1.32
N GLY A 586 21.74 -1.05 -2.21
CA GLY A 586 22.72 -0.86 -3.26
C GLY A 586 22.31 0.21 -4.26
N ALA A 587 21.06 0.19 -4.71
CA ALA A 587 20.53 1.16 -5.67
C ALA A 587 20.56 2.58 -5.09
N MET A 588 20.16 2.73 -3.82
CA MET A 588 20.21 4.01 -3.12
C MET A 588 21.65 4.49 -2.92
N ALA A 589 22.59 3.58 -2.62
CA ALA A 589 23.99 3.92 -2.45
C ALA A 589 24.66 4.37 -3.77
N THR A 590 24.30 3.75 -4.91
CA THR A 590 25.12 3.83 -6.14
C THR A 590 24.51 4.61 -7.30
N ILE A 591 23.19 4.55 -7.52
CA ILE A 591 22.59 5.05 -8.75
C ILE A 591 22.40 6.57 -8.70
N GLY A 592 22.74 7.28 -9.79
CA GLY A 592 22.53 8.72 -9.93
C GLY A 592 23.35 9.57 -8.95
N GLN A 593 24.53 9.10 -8.54
CA GLN A 593 25.52 9.92 -7.85
C GLN A 593 26.09 10.98 -8.81
N LYS A 594 26.15 12.24 -8.37
CA LYS A 594 26.90 13.24 -9.11
C LYS A 594 28.39 12.91 -9.03
N GLN A 595 29.11 13.04 -10.14
CA GLN A 595 30.56 12.99 -10.09
C GLN A 595 31.06 14.09 -9.13
N PRO A 596 32.02 13.80 -8.24
CA PRO A 596 32.69 14.86 -7.52
C PRO A 596 33.24 15.82 -8.56
N ALA A 597 32.94 17.12 -8.42
CA ALA A 597 33.48 18.13 -9.31
C ALA A 597 34.99 17.87 -9.38
N ALA A 598 35.51 17.55 -10.58
CA ALA A 598 36.93 17.34 -10.76
C ALA A 598 37.61 18.54 -10.13
N ASP A 599 38.44 18.30 -9.11
CA ASP A 599 39.16 19.34 -8.41
C ASP A 599 40.07 20.01 -9.44
N THR A 600 39.53 21.03 -10.13
CA THR A 600 40.26 21.86 -11.06
C THR A 600 41.12 22.74 -10.18
N GLY A 601 42.17 22.14 -9.62
CA GLY A 601 43.17 22.79 -8.81
C GLY A 601 43.83 23.88 -9.64
N THR A 602 43.25 25.07 -9.65
CA THR A 602 44.04 26.29 -9.71
C THR A 602 44.78 26.34 -8.39
N ALA A 603 45.96 25.73 -8.37
CA ALA A 603 46.95 25.95 -7.34
C ALA A 603 47.33 27.44 -7.35
N GLU A 604 46.56 28.26 -6.64
CA GLU A 604 47.04 29.58 -6.21
C GLU A 604 48.22 29.31 -5.29
N THR A 605 49.40 29.51 -5.85
CA THR A 605 50.67 29.42 -5.14
C THR A 605 50.69 30.62 -4.20
N GLU A 606 50.22 30.44 -2.97
CA GLU A 606 50.37 31.41 -1.90
C GLU A 606 51.89 31.55 -1.63
N GLN A 607 52.52 32.53 -2.27
CA GLN A 607 53.86 32.97 -1.94
C GLN A 607 53.82 33.56 -0.52
N ARG A 608 54.11 32.72 0.48
CA ARG A 608 54.51 33.21 1.79
C ARG A 608 55.88 33.85 1.66
N GLU A 609 55.93 35.18 1.76
CA GLU A 609 57.16 35.91 1.96
C GLU A 609 57.88 35.41 3.23
N PRO A 610 59.21 35.23 3.20
CA PRO A 610 59.97 34.84 4.36
C PRO A 610 60.05 35.99 5.37
N VAL A 611 59.58 35.74 6.59
CA VAL A 611 59.80 36.61 7.75
C VAL A 611 61.31 36.64 8.04
N ALA A 612 61.90 37.83 7.96
CA ALA A 612 63.28 38.09 8.33
C ALA A 612 63.48 37.93 9.85
N VAL A 613 64.58 37.25 10.23
CA VAL A 613 65.17 37.26 11.57
C VAL A 613 66.36 38.22 11.57
#